data_AF-A0A2P7TC04-F1
#
_entry.id   AF-A0A2P7TC04-F1
#
_cell.length_a   1.000
_cell.length_b   1.000
_cell.length_c   1.000
_cell.angle_alpha   90.00
_cell.angle_beta   90.00
_cell.angle_gamma   90.00
#
_symmetry.space_group_name_H-M   'P 1'
#
loop_
_entity.id
_entity.type
_entity.pdbx_description
1 polymer ?
#
loop_
_entity_poly.entity_id
_entity_poly.type
_entity_poly.pdbx_seq_one_letter_code
_entity_poly.pdbx_strand_id
1 'polypeptide(L)'
;MKLLFWLLWCVNCLLTVFIVIAKGFRNSFTGSTDPTAWVTVLFVFCLIASIVLRYVLQQPAWSWVMVLLPVLLLVAWYLVDTVK
;
A
#
# COMPACT_ATOMS: atom_id res chain seq x y z
N MET A 1 -13.21 -11.42 12.84
CA MET A 1 -12.15 -10.52 12.32
C MET A 1 -11.43 -11.02 11.05
N LYS A 2 -11.51 -12.31 10.66
CA LYS A 2 -10.87 -12.79 9.41
C LYS A 2 -11.37 -12.08 8.14
N LEU A 3 -12.68 -11.84 8.04
CA LEU A 3 -13.29 -11.22 6.85
C LEU A 3 -12.81 -9.80 6.59
N LEU A 4 -12.78 -8.96 7.64
CA LEU A 4 -12.31 -7.56 7.53
C LEU A 4 -10.85 -7.47 7.05
N PHE A 5 -9.98 -8.38 7.52
CA PHE A 5 -8.60 -8.44 7.04
C PHE A 5 -8.52 -8.69 5.54
N TRP A 6 -9.26 -9.68 5.05
CA TRP A 6 -9.29 -10.00 3.62
C TRP A 6 -9.86 -8.87 2.78
N LEU A 7 -10.87 -8.18 3.31
CA LEU A 7 -11.46 -7.01 2.65
C LEU A 7 -10.43 -5.90 2.48
N LEU A 8 -9.71 -5.53 3.55
CA LEU A 8 -8.65 -4.54 3.50
C LEU A 8 -7.45 -5.00 2.65
N TRP A 9 -7.11 -6.29 2.70
CA TRP A 9 -6.05 -6.86 1.90
C TRP A 9 -6.38 -6.78 0.40
N CYS A 10 -7.61 -7.08 0.00
CA CYS A 10 -8.09 -6.91 -1.37
C CYS A 10 -8.04 -5.45 -1.82
N VAL A 11 -8.43 -4.51 -0.95
CA VAL A 11 -8.31 -3.07 -1.23
C VAL A 11 -6.85 -2.69 -1.46
N ASN A 12 -5.92 -3.14 -0.59
CA ASN A 12 -4.49 -2.91 -0.80
C ASN A 12 -3.96 -3.53 -2.09
N CYS A 13 -4.46 -4.71 -2.47
CA CYS A 13 -4.11 -5.37 -3.73
C CYS A 13 -4.50 -4.49 -4.93
N LEU A 14 -5.73 -3.99 -4.95
CA LEU A 14 -6.20 -3.06 -5.99
C LEU A 14 -5.36 -1.78 -6.01
N LEU A 15 -5.13 -1.14 -4.86
CA LEU A 15 -4.32 0.07 -4.75
C LEU A 15 -2.88 -0.14 -5.25
N THR A 16 -2.29 -1.29 -4.92
CA THR A 16 -0.94 -1.64 -5.38
C THR A 16 -0.89 -1.76 -6.90
N VAL A 17 -1.88 -2.42 -7.50
CA VAL A 17 -2.00 -2.53 -8.97
C VAL A 17 -2.15 -1.14 -9.60
N PHE A 18 -3.04 -0.29 -9.06
CA PHE A 18 -3.22 1.07 -9.56
C PHE A 18 -1.93 1.89 -9.49
N ILE A 19 -1.19 1.84 -8.38
CA ILE A 19 0.08 2.57 -8.23
C ILE A 19 1.13 2.07 -9.22
N VAL A 20 1.24 0.76 -9.45
CA VAL A 20 2.21 0.21 -10.42
C VAL A 20 1.89 0.69 -11.83
N ILE A 21 0.61 0.67 -12.22
CA ILE A 21 0.16 1.16 -13.54
C ILE A 21 0.41 2.67 -13.66
N ALA A 22 0.03 3.45 -12.64
CA ALA A 22 0.22 4.91 -12.62
C ALA A 22 1.70 5.28 -12.72
N LYS A 23 2.57 4.56 -12.00
CA LYS A 23 4.02 4.68 -12.12
C LYS A 23 4.50 4.37 -13.54
N GLY A 24 4.02 3.28 -14.13
CA GLY A 24 4.36 2.91 -15.51
C GLY A 24 4.01 4.03 -16.49
N PHE A 25 2.78 4.54 -16.41
CA PHE A 25 2.31 5.64 -17.25
C PHE A 25 3.15 6.91 -17.06
N ARG A 26 3.40 7.34 -15.82
CA ARG A 26 4.19 8.55 -15.53
C ARG A 26 5.61 8.46 -16.11
N ASN A 27 6.29 7.33 -15.91
CA ASN A 27 7.66 7.15 -16.38
C ASN A 27 7.78 7.19 -17.91
N SER A 28 6.71 6.84 -18.65
CA SER A 28 6.67 6.97 -20.11
C SER A 28 6.68 8.43 -20.60
N PHE A 29 6.27 9.40 -19.76
CA PHE A 29 6.17 10.81 -20.15
C PHE A 29 7.22 11.72 -19.48
N THR A 30 7.67 11.40 -18.26
CA THR A 30 8.50 12.36 -17.49
C THR A 30 10.00 12.13 -17.52
N GLY A 31 10.51 10.97 -17.96
CA GLY A 31 11.95 10.69 -18.18
C GLY A 31 12.93 10.85 -16.99
N SER A 32 12.49 11.46 -15.88
CA SER A 32 13.26 11.81 -14.69
C SER A 32 12.98 10.85 -13.54
N THR A 33 13.93 10.73 -12.61
CA THR A 33 13.83 9.97 -11.35
C THR A 33 12.49 10.18 -10.66
N ASP A 34 11.68 9.13 -10.60
CA ASP A 34 10.30 9.19 -10.13
C ASP A 34 10.26 9.35 -8.59
N PRO A 35 9.89 10.53 -8.05
CA PRO A 35 9.92 10.79 -6.60
C PRO A 35 8.89 9.94 -5.84
N THR A 36 7.98 9.27 -6.55
CA THR A 36 6.94 8.42 -5.98
C THR A 36 7.26 6.93 -6.04
N ALA A 37 8.44 6.54 -6.54
CA ALA A 37 8.83 5.14 -6.66
C ALA A 37 8.88 4.39 -5.31
N TRP A 38 9.28 5.07 -4.23
CA TRP A 38 9.33 4.49 -2.88
C TRP A 38 7.94 4.09 -2.37
N VAL A 39 6.89 4.77 -2.82
CA VAL A 39 5.49 4.53 -2.45
C VAL A 39 5.05 3.17 -2.99
N THR A 40 5.38 2.89 -4.26
CA THR A 40 5.11 1.59 -4.87
C THR A 40 5.79 0.46 -4.10
N VAL A 41 7.06 0.64 -3.73
CA VAL A 41 7.82 -0.35 -2.95
C VAL A 41 7.17 -0.57 -1.58
N LEU A 42 6.74 0.49 -0.91
CA LEU A 42 6.05 0.41 0.38
C LEU A 42 4.75 -0.38 0.30
N PHE A 43 3.92 -0.13 -0.72
CA PHE A 43 2.64 -0.83 -0.91
C PHE A 43 2.85 -2.33 -1.18
N VAL A 44 3.78 -2.68 -2.08
CA VAL A 44 4.13 -4.07 -2.36
C VAL A 44 4.68 -4.76 -1.10
N PHE A 45 5.57 -4.09 -0.36
CA PHE A 45 6.12 -4.61 0.88
C PHE A 45 5.03 -4.87 1.91
N CYS A 46 4.12 -3.92 2.14
CA CYS A 46 3.02 -4.08 3.08
C CYS A 46 2.08 -5.24 2.70
N LEU A 47 1.78 -5.38 1.41
CA LEU A 47 0.94 -6.46 0.89
C LEU A 47 1.56 -7.84 1.20
N ILE A 48 2.84 -8.03 0.91
CA ILE A 48 3.55 -9.29 1.12
C ILE A 48 3.78 -9.53 2.62
N ALA A 49 4.29 -8.53 3.35
CA ALA A 49 4.59 -8.62 4.77
C ALA A 49 3.34 -8.97 5.59
N SER A 50 2.16 -8.45 5.20
CA SER A 50 0.91 -8.77 5.89
C SER A 50 0.54 -10.26 5.86
N ILE A 51 0.79 -10.95 4.73
CA ILE A 51 0.54 -12.40 4.60
C ILE A 51 1.60 -13.17 5.37
N VAL A 52 2.88 -12.82 5.22
CA VAL A 52 3.99 -13.46 5.91
C VAL A 52 3.81 -13.38 7.42
N LEU A 53 3.50 -12.20 7.95
CA LEU A 53 3.26 -12.00 9.39
C LEU A 53 2.08 -12.82 9.90
N ARG A 54 1.01 -12.95 9.10
CA ARG A 54 -0.19 -13.68 9.52
C ARG A 54 -0.01 -15.19 9.52
N TYR A 55 0.58 -15.74 8.47
CA TYR A 55 0.58 -17.18 8.23
C TYR A 55 1.91 -17.85 8.57
N VAL A 56 3.04 -17.16 8.39
CA VAL A 56 4.37 -17.71 8.66
C VAL A 56 4.77 -17.42 10.10
N LEU A 57 4.68 -16.15 10.51
CA LEU A 57 5.12 -15.72 11.85
C LEU A 57 4.00 -15.82 12.90
N GLN A 58 2.76 -16.13 12.49
CA GLN A 58 1.60 -16.25 13.37
C GLN A 58 1.41 -15.02 14.28
N GLN A 59 1.75 -13.83 13.78
CA GLN A 59 1.62 -12.55 14.47
C GLN A 59 0.46 -11.75 13.87
N PRO A 60 -0.80 -12.05 14.26
CA PRO A 60 -1.97 -11.43 13.65
C PRO A 60 -2.01 -9.92 13.89
N ALA A 61 -1.57 -9.44 15.04
CA ALA A 61 -1.57 -8.02 15.38
C ALA A 61 -0.70 -7.19 14.42
N TRP A 62 0.55 -7.62 14.18
CA TRP A 62 1.46 -6.95 13.26
C TRP A 62 1.00 -7.04 11.80
N SER A 63 0.38 -8.15 11.42
CA SER A 63 -0.25 -8.29 10.11
C SER A 63 -1.35 -7.24 9.87
N TRP A 64 -2.16 -6.92 10.89
CA TRP A 64 -3.17 -5.86 10.79
C TRP A 64 -2.55 -4.49 10.58
N VAL A 65 -1.49 -4.16 11.31
CA VAL A 65 -0.75 -2.91 11.14
C VAL A 65 -0.26 -2.78 9.70
N MET A 66 0.32 -3.84 9.14
CA MET A 66 0.83 -3.84 7.77
C MET A 66 -0.28 -3.68 6.71
N VAL A 67 -1.48 -4.24 6.94
CA VAL A 67 -2.61 -4.03 6.02
C VAL A 67 -3.20 -2.63 6.15
N LEU A 68 -3.18 -2.01 7.33
CA LEU A 68 -3.71 -0.67 7.53
C LEU A 68 -2.77 0.44 7.04
N LEU A 69 -1.46 0.21 7.08
CA LEU A 69 -0.44 1.20 6.77
C LEU A 69 -0.64 1.92 5.42
N PRO A 70 -0.91 1.23 4.29
CA PRO A 70 -1.04 1.90 2.99
C PRO A 70 -2.27 2.79 2.91
N VAL A 71 -3.39 2.36 3.52
CA VAL A 71 -4.62 3.15 3.60
C VAL A 71 -4.40 4.39 4.46
N LEU A 72 -3.75 4.24 5.62
CA LEU A 72 -3.41 5.36 6.50
C LEU A 72 -2.50 6.38 5.81
N LEU A 73 -1.53 5.93 5.01
CA LEU A 73 -0.66 6.80 4.24
C LEU A 73 -1.47 7.66 3.25
N LEU A 74 -2.40 7.06 2.52
CA LEU A 74 -3.25 7.79 1.57
C LEU A 74 -4.17 8.79 2.27
N VAL A 75 -4.77 8.40 3.40
CA VAL A 75 -5.61 9.30 4.20
C VAL A 75 -4.79 10.47 4.74
N ALA A 76 -3.58 10.20 5.25
CA ALA A 76 -2.68 11.25 5.74
C ALA A 76 -2.31 12.24 4.63
N TRP A 77 -2.01 11.77 3.42
CA TRP A 77 -1.77 12.66 2.28
C TRP A 77 -2.99 13.45 1.87
N TYR A 78 -4.15 12.82 1.80
CA TYR A 78 -5.40 13.51 1.48
C TYR A 78 -5.68 14.65 2.46
N LEU A 79 -5.47 14.42 3.76
CA LEU A 79 -5.63 15.45 4.78
C LEU A 79 -4.61 16.58 4.63
N VAL A 80 -3.34 16.26 4.35
CA VAL A 80 -2.29 17.27 4.15
C VAL A 80 -2.58 18.14 2.93
N ASP A 81 -3.06 17.55 1.83
CA ASP A 81 -3.43 18.29 0.62
C ASP A 81 -4.70 19.13 0.82
N THR A 82 -5.67 18.65 1.59
CA THR A 82 -6.94 19.37 1.82
C THR A 82 -6.79 20.55 2.79
N VAL A 83 -5.83 20.49 3.72
CA VAL A 83 -5.58 21.55 4.70
C VAL A 83 -4.73 22.69 4.14
N LYS A 84 -4.07 22.47 2.99
CA LYS A 84 -3.37 23.52 2.23
C LYS A 84 -4.32 24.31 1.34
#